data_AF-A0AA41NHE6-F1
#
_entry.id   AF-A0AA41NHE6-F1
#
_cell.length_a   1.000
_cell.length_b   1.000
_cell.length_c   1.000
_cell.angle_alpha   90.00
_cell.angle_beta   90.00
_cell.angle_gamma   90.00
#
_symmetry.space_group_name_H-M   'P 1'
#
loop_
_entity.id
_entity.type
_entity.pdbx_description
1 polymer ?
#
loop_
_entity_poly.entity_id
_entity_poly.type
_entity_poly.pdbx_seq_one_letter_code
_entity_poly.pdbx_strand_id
1 'polypeptide(L)'
;MVSQNLLPQRCVALEQGAQAVGILLVLPLMVSHMQDTEGVELQFHILFTQAMFLLTVVVIAELWAPNVMLVWMMKAFLYMVTGSWLAQIGFSLFKPISGYKWMDNDKNDLAFTATFFCWHVIFNASLMIWIYGFSFVWYCYIH
;
A
#
# COMPACT_ATOMS: atom_id res chain seq x y z
N MET A 1 33.31 4.09 27.77
CA MET A 1 31.96 4.70 27.77
C MET A 1 31.83 5.50 26.49
N VAL A 2 31.26 4.91 25.44
CA VAL A 2 31.00 5.60 24.16
C VAL A 2 29.76 6.47 24.35
N SER A 3 29.90 7.76 24.05
CA SER A 3 28.86 8.78 24.16
C SER A 3 27.68 8.43 23.25
N GLN A 4 26.50 8.16 23.83
CA GLN A 4 25.24 8.03 23.08
C GLN A 4 24.65 9.40 22.64
N ASN A 5 25.37 10.51 22.84
CA ASN A 5 24.91 11.87 22.50
C ASN A 5 25.04 12.24 21.01
N LEU A 6 25.30 11.28 20.12
CA LEU A 6 25.36 11.47 18.66
C LEU A 6 24.44 10.51 17.90
N LEU A 7 23.36 10.02 18.51
CA LEU A 7 22.23 9.59 17.71
C LEU A 7 21.54 10.86 17.20
N PRO A 8 21.48 11.11 15.88
CA PRO A 8 20.75 12.25 15.38
C PRO A 8 19.32 12.13 15.91
N GLN A 9 18.87 13.17 16.59
CA GLN A 9 17.50 13.28 17.07
C GLN A 9 16.60 13.11 15.85
N ARG A 10 16.07 11.89 15.64
CA ARG A 10 15.19 11.56 14.50
C ARG A 10 14.03 12.54 14.56
N CYS A 11 14.04 13.52 13.66
CA CYS A 11 13.00 14.51 13.60
C CYS A 11 11.79 13.83 12.97
N VAL A 12 10.93 13.26 13.81
CA VAL A 12 9.76 12.47 13.39
C VAL A 12 8.89 13.27 12.41
N ALA A 13 8.76 14.58 12.62
CA ALA A 13 8.06 15.47 11.71
C ALA A 13 8.73 15.59 10.33
N LEU A 14 10.06 15.59 10.27
CA LEU A 14 10.83 15.62 9.02
C LEU A 14 10.71 14.28 8.28
N GLU A 15 10.72 13.16 9.02
CA GLU A 15 10.50 11.82 8.44
C GLU A 15 9.08 11.67 7.87
N GLN A 16 8.05 12.09 8.61
CA GLN A 16 6.67 12.12 8.14
C GLN A 16 6.49 13.06 6.94
N GLY A 17 7.13 14.23 6.97
CA GLY A 17 7.13 15.18 5.87
C GLY A 17 7.79 14.62 4.61
N ALA A 18 8.97 13.99 4.74
CA ALA A 18 9.66 13.35 3.63
C ALA A 18 8.84 12.20 3.03
N GLN A 19 8.18 11.40 3.88
CA GLN A 19 7.28 10.34 3.44
C GLN A 19 6.07 10.90 2.67
N ALA A 20 5.45 11.97 3.17
CA ALA A 20 4.33 12.64 2.51
C ALA A 20 4.73 13.21 1.14
N VAL A 21 5.87 13.90 1.07
CA VAL A 21 6.41 14.42 -0.19
C VAL A 21 6.72 13.28 -1.16
N GLY A 22 7.32 12.19 -0.70
CA GLY A 22 7.61 11.02 -1.53
C GLY A 22 6.35 10.43 -2.16
N ILE A 23 5.31 10.18 -1.36
CA ILE A 23 4.05 9.65 -1.87
C ILE A 23 3.37 10.65 -2.82
N LEU A 24 3.39 11.93 -2.48
CA LEU A 24 2.79 12.99 -3.30
C LEU A 24 3.46 13.11 -4.68
N LEU A 25 4.77 12.84 -4.78
CA LEU A 25 5.51 12.83 -6.05
C LEU A 25 5.28 11.54 -6.85
N VAL A 26 5.20 10.39 -6.17
CA VAL A 26 4.98 9.09 -6.84
C VAL A 26 3.59 9.01 -7.48
N LEU A 27 2.57 9.61 -6.86
CA LEU A 27 1.20 9.59 -7.38
C LEU A 27 1.07 10.16 -8.81
N PRO A 28 1.50 11.40 -9.13
CA PRO A 28 1.43 11.95 -10.48
C PRO A 28 2.35 11.21 -11.46
N LEU A 29 3.50 10.71 -11.02
CA LEU A 29 4.37 9.86 -11.84
C LEU A 29 3.63 8.61 -12.30
N MET A 30 2.86 7.98 -11.42
CA MET A 30 2.04 6.82 -11.75
C MET A 30 0.93 7.16 -12.75
N VAL A 31 0.31 8.34 -12.60
CA VAL A 31 -0.72 8.83 -13.54
C VAL A 31 -0.13 9.04 -14.93
N SER A 32 1.06 9.63 -15.03
CA SER A 32 1.76 9.76 -16.31
C SER A 32 2.12 8.39 -16.90
N HIS A 33 2.56 7.44 -16.09
CA HIS A 33 2.91 6.10 -16.55
C HIS A 33 1.72 5.35 -17.19
N MET A 34 0.51 5.54 -16.65
CA MET A 34 -0.71 4.94 -17.19
C MET A 34 -1.08 5.42 -18.61
N GLN A 35 -0.56 6.58 -19.06
CA GLN A 35 -0.90 7.12 -20.38
C GLN A 35 -0.33 6.25 -21.52
N ASP A 36 0.74 5.52 -21.25
CA ASP A 36 1.42 4.65 -22.23
C ASP A 36 0.97 3.18 -22.11
N THR A 37 -0.01 2.87 -21.25
CA THR A 37 -0.46 1.50 -20.96
C THR A 37 -1.90 1.27 -21.40
N GLU A 38 -2.18 0.09 -21.98
CA GLU A 38 -3.51 -0.30 -22.46
C GLU A 38 -3.96 -1.61 -21.80
N GLY A 39 -5.26 -1.91 -21.93
CA GLY A 39 -5.79 -3.23 -21.60
C GLY A 39 -5.84 -3.58 -20.11
N VAL A 40 -5.52 -4.85 -19.82
CA VAL A 40 -5.49 -5.38 -18.45
C VAL A 40 -4.38 -4.75 -17.62
N GLU A 41 -3.24 -4.42 -18.25
CA GLU A 41 -2.11 -3.77 -17.59
C GLU A 41 -2.52 -2.38 -17.07
N LEU A 42 -3.24 -1.59 -17.87
CA LEU A 42 -3.83 -0.32 -17.43
C LEU A 42 -4.69 -0.51 -16.18
N GLN A 43 -5.48 -1.58 -16.11
CA GLN A 43 -6.35 -1.79 -14.96
C GLN A 43 -5.62 -2.15 -13.67
N PHE A 44 -4.54 -2.91 -13.76
CA PHE A 44 -3.64 -3.13 -12.62
C PHE A 44 -3.08 -1.80 -12.08
N HIS A 45 -2.69 -0.90 -12.99
CA HIS A 45 -2.12 0.41 -12.67
C HIS A 45 -3.17 1.38 -12.12
N ILE A 46 -4.43 1.34 -12.59
CA ILE A 46 -5.54 2.12 -12.06
C ILE A 46 -5.82 1.75 -10.60
N LEU A 47 -5.93 0.45 -10.30
CA LEU A 47 -6.17 -0.02 -8.92
C LEU A 47 -5.01 0.32 -7.98
N PHE A 48 -3.77 0.22 -8.48
CA PHE A 48 -2.59 0.66 -7.73
C PHE A 48 -2.63 2.16 -7.44
N THR A 49 -2.97 2.98 -8.44
CA THR A 49 -3.08 4.43 -8.31
C THR A 49 -4.18 4.82 -7.32
N GLN A 50 -5.31 4.09 -7.33
CA GLN A 50 -6.38 4.29 -6.35
C GLN A 50 -5.92 4.00 -4.92
N ALA A 51 -5.19 2.91 -4.69
CA ALA A 51 -4.62 2.59 -3.38
C ALA A 51 -3.61 3.65 -2.92
N MET A 52 -2.74 4.11 -3.83
CA MET A 52 -1.79 5.18 -3.59
C MET A 52 -2.46 6.52 -3.26
N PHE A 53 -3.54 6.86 -3.96
CA PHE A 53 -4.32 8.06 -3.67
C PHE A 53 -4.90 8.04 -2.25
N LEU A 54 -5.50 6.92 -1.83
CA LEU A 54 -5.99 6.75 -0.47
C LEU A 54 -4.86 6.86 0.56
N LEU A 55 -3.69 6.28 0.26
CA LEU A 55 -2.51 6.39 1.12
C LEU A 55 -2.03 7.84 1.24
N THR A 56 -2.02 8.62 0.15
CA THR A 56 -1.72 10.06 0.18
C THR A 56 -2.66 10.80 1.12
N VAL A 57 -3.96 10.55 1.04
CA VAL A 57 -4.96 11.18 1.92
C VAL A 57 -4.68 10.85 3.39
N VAL A 58 -4.36 9.59 3.70
CA VAL A 58 -4.06 9.17 5.08
C VAL A 58 -2.75 9.78 5.60
N VAL A 59 -1.72 9.87 4.76
CA VAL A 59 -0.44 10.50 5.17
C VAL A 59 -0.60 12.01 5.34
N ILE A 60 -1.41 12.68 4.52
CA ILE A 60 -1.77 14.08 4.77
C ILE A 60 -2.54 14.20 6.08
N ALA A 61 -3.53 13.33 6.32
CA ALA A 61 -4.29 13.33 7.57
C ALA A 61 -3.39 13.10 8.80
N GLU A 62 -2.32 12.28 8.68
CA GLU A 62 -1.32 12.08 9.72
C GLU A 62 -0.57 13.37 10.06
N LEU A 63 -0.26 14.22 9.09
CA LEU A 63 0.39 15.52 9.33
C LEU A 63 -0.50 16.45 10.17
N TRP A 64 -1.82 16.39 9.99
CA TRP A 64 -2.78 17.17 10.78
C TRP A 64 -3.05 16.55 12.15
N ALA A 65 -3.09 15.22 12.25
CA ALA A 65 -3.47 14.47 13.44
C ALA A 65 -2.51 13.29 13.72
N PRO A 66 -1.25 13.56 14.12
CA PRO A 66 -0.20 12.54 14.22
C PRO A 66 -0.39 11.52 15.34
N ASN A 67 -1.34 11.72 16.27
CA ASN A 67 -1.51 10.87 17.46
C ASN A 67 -2.81 10.05 17.45
N VAL A 68 -3.44 9.89 16.28
CA VAL A 68 -4.70 9.14 16.17
C VAL A 68 -4.41 7.69 15.76
N MET A 69 -4.63 6.73 16.66
CA MET A 69 -4.41 5.29 16.43
C MET A 69 -5.03 4.80 15.11
N LEU A 70 -6.25 5.26 14.80
CA LEU A 70 -6.95 4.90 13.56
C LEU A 70 -6.15 5.30 12.30
N VAL A 71 -5.52 6.48 12.30
CA VAL A 71 -4.71 6.95 11.17
C VAL A 71 -3.48 6.07 10.98
N TRP A 72 -2.84 5.65 12.08
CA TRP A 72 -1.69 4.74 12.03
C TRP A 72 -2.07 3.36 11.51
N MET A 73 -3.19 2.82 11.97
CA MET A 73 -3.72 1.55 11.49
C MET A 73 -4.09 1.61 10.01
N MET A 74 -4.81 2.65 9.59
CA MET A 74 -5.17 2.87 8.18
C MET A 74 -3.93 3.04 7.30
N LYS A 75 -2.92 3.77 7.78
CA LYS A 75 -1.65 3.94 7.06
C LYS A 75 -0.94 2.61 6.87
N ALA A 76 -0.77 1.83 7.93
CA ALA A 76 -0.14 0.51 7.87
C ALA A 76 -0.91 -0.44 6.94
N PHE A 77 -2.24 -0.44 7.03
CA PHE A 77 -3.11 -1.22 6.15
C PHE A 77 -2.90 -0.87 4.68
N LEU A 78 -2.97 0.41 4.33
CA LEU A 78 -2.80 0.87 2.95
C LEU A 78 -1.39 0.60 2.43
N TYR A 79 -0.35 0.72 3.26
CA TYR A 79 1.01 0.31 2.86
C TYR A 79 1.10 -1.17 2.52
N MET A 80 0.45 -2.05 3.29
CA MET A 80 0.43 -3.48 3.00
C MET A 80 -0.35 -3.80 1.73
N VAL A 81 -1.50 -3.16 1.51
CA VAL A 81 -2.27 -3.32 0.27
C VAL A 81 -1.46 -2.84 -0.94
N THR A 82 -0.93 -1.62 -0.89
CA THR A 82 -0.08 -1.06 -1.95
C THR A 82 1.15 -1.93 -2.23
N GLY A 83 1.85 -2.38 -1.18
CA GLY A 83 3.05 -3.21 -1.33
C GLY A 83 2.76 -4.60 -1.91
N SER A 84 1.72 -5.26 -1.41
CA SER A 84 1.32 -6.58 -1.91
C SER A 84 0.80 -6.52 -3.36
N TRP A 85 0.09 -5.44 -3.72
CA TRP A 85 -0.37 -5.23 -5.10
C TRP A 85 0.79 -4.89 -6.03
N LEU A 86 1.75 -4.06 -5.61
CA LEU A 86 2.95 -3.75 -6.39
C LEU A 86 3.76 -5.01 -6.69
N ALA A 87 3.93 -5.90 -5.69
CA ALA A 87 4.58 -7.18 -5.90
C ALA A 87 3.82 -8.04 -6.93
N GLN A 88 2.48 -8.07 -6.86
CA GLN A 88 1.64 -8.78 -7.82
C GLN A 88 1.78 -8.24 -9.25
N ILE A 89 1.84 -6.91 -9.41
CA ILE A 89 2.11 -6.25 -10.71
C ILE A 89 3.48 -6.67 -11.24
N GLY A 90 4.51 -6.63 -10.39
CA GLY A 90 5.86 -7.07 -10.75
C GLY A 90 5.89 -8.52 -11.26
N PHE A 91 5.26 -9.46 -10.55
CA PHE A 91 5.17 -10.85 -11.02
C PHE A 91 4.41 -10.96 -12.35
N SER A 92 3.31 -10.23 -12.50
CA SER A 92 2.47 -10.28 -13.70
C SER A 92 3.16 -9.72 -14.94
N LEU A 93 3.98 -8.67 -14.79
CA LEU A 93 4.75 -8.04 -15.87
C LEU A 93 5.99 -8.86 -16.28
N PHE A 94 6.73 -9.40 -15.32
CA PHE A 94 7.98 -10.13 -15.60
C PHE A 94 7.77 -11.60 -15.99
N LYS A 95 6.62 -12.20 -15.62
CA LYS A 95 6.29 -13.58 -16.00
C LYS A 95 4.77 -13.76 -16.02
N PRO A 96 4.10 -13.60 -17.18
CA PRO A 96 2.66 -13.81 -17.24
C PRO A 96 2.37 -15.24 -16.79
N ILE A 97 1.66 -15.39 -15.66
CA ILE A 97 1.38 -16.69 -15.02
C ILE A 97 0.63 -17.62 -15.99
N SER A 98 -0.08 -17.06 -16.97
CA SER A 98 -0.82 -17.80 -18.00
C SER A 98 -0.01 -18.13 -19.26
N GLY A 99 1.14 -17.49 -19.53
CA GLY A 99 1.87 -17.64 -20.80
C GLY A 99 1.11 -17.15 -22.06
N TYR A 100 -0.12 -16.66 -21.92
CA TYR A 100 -0.95 -16.12 -23.00
C TYR A 100 -1.04 -14.59 -22.89
N LYS A 101 -1.01 -13.91 -24.05
CA LYS A 101 -1.22 -12.47 -24.14
C LYS A 101 -2.66 -12.17 -23.67
N TRP A 102 -2.82 -11.33 -22.65
CA TRP A 102 -4.14 -10.90 -22.14
C TRP A 102 -5.01 -10.43 -23.31
N MET A 103 -6.27 -10.86 -23.37
CA MET A 103 -7.17 -10.51 -24.47
C MET A 103 -7.89 -9.21 -24.12
N ASP A 104 -7.57 -8.15 -24.87
CA ASP A 104 -7.94 -6.74 -24.59
C ASP A 104 -9.44 -6.40 -24.52
N ASN A 105 -10.36 -7.36 -24.56
CA ASN A 105 -11.78 -7.04 -24.74
C ASN A 105 -12.78 -7.87 -23.93
N ASP A 106 -12.38 -8.47 -22.82
CA ASP A 106 -13.32 -9.19 -21.97
C ASP A 106 -13.57 -8.48 -20.63
N LYS A 107 -14.82 -8.07 -20.40
CA LYS A 107 -15.29 -7.53 -19.10
C LYS A 107 -14.96 -8.47 -17.92
N ASN A 108 -14.74 -9.74 -18.22
CA ASN A 108 -14.30 -10.76 -17.28
C ASN A 108 -12.90 -10.49 -16.73
N ASP A 109 -11.95 -10.00 -17.54
CA ASP A 109 -10.57 -9.74 -17.09
C ASP A 109 -10.51 -8.51 -16.16
N LEU A 110 -11.37 -7.53 -16.45
CA LEU A 110 -11.59 -6.35 -15.60
C LEU A 110 -12.17 -6.75 -14.22
N ALA A 111 -13.22 -7.58 -14.22
CA ALA A 111 -13.84 -8.08 -12.99
C ALA A 111 -12.91 -9.02 -12.22
N PHE A 112 -12.12 -9.84 -12.91
CA PHE A 112 -11.13 -10.73 -12.31
C PHE A 112 -10.05 -9.93 -11.58
N THR A 113 -9.48 -8.91 -12.22
CA THR A 113 -8.45 -8.05 -11.63
C THR A 113 -8.97 -7.31 -10.38
N ALA A 114 -10.18 -6.74 -10.45
CA ALA A 114 -10.81 -6.09 -9.30
C ALA A 114 -11.11 -7.07 -8.15
N THR A 115 -11.58 -8.28 -8.48
CA THR A 115 -11.84 -9.34 -7.49
C THR A 115 -10.53 -9.77 -6.82
N PHE A 116 -9.47 -9.94 -7.60
CA PHE A 116 -8.15 -10.30 -7.09
C PHE A 116 -7.61 -9.20 -6.16
N PHE A 117 -7.78 -7.92 -6.52
CA PHE A 117 -7.46 -6.81 -5.63
C PHE A 117 -8.27 -6.85 -4.33
N CYS A 118 -9.57 -7.13 -4.38
CA CYS A 118 -10.39 -7.30 -3.17
C CYS A 118 -9.88 -8.44 -2.28
N TRP A 119 -9.37 -9.54 -2.86
CA TRP A 119 -8.73 -10.60 -2.08
C TRP A 119 -7.50 -10.11 -1.33
N HIS A 120 -6.65 -9.27 -1.94
CA HIS A 120 -5.52 -8.65 -1.25
C HIS A 120 -6.00 -7.78 -0.07
N VAL A 121 -7.05 -6.98 -0.27
CA VAL A 121 -7.63 -6.13 0.79
C VAL A 121 -8.12 -6.98 1.96
N ILE A 122 -8.91 -8.04 1.70
CA ILE A 122 -9.45 -8.93 2.73
C ILE A 122 -8.34 -9.68 3.46
N PHE A 123 -7.34 -10.19 2.72
CA PHE A 123 -6.23 -10.93 3.31
C PHE A 123 -5.38 -10.04 4.23
N ASN A 124 -5.01 -8.83 3.78
CA ASN A 124 -4.25 -7.89 4.60
C ASN A 124 -5.04 -7.44 5.83
N ALA A 125 -6.37 -7.23 5.70
CA ALA A 125 -7.22 -6.88 6.84
C ALA A 125 -7.27 -8.01 7.86
N SER A 126 -7.44 -9.25 7.39
CA SER A 126 -7.46 -10.45 8.22
C SER A 126 -6.14 -10.65 8.96
N LEU A 127 -5.01 -10.44 8.27
CA LEU A 127 -3.68 -10.48 8.88
C LEU A 127 -3.50 -9.42 9.97
N MET A 128 -3.94 -8.19 9.74
CA MET A 128 -3.89 -7.15 10.78
C MET A 128 -4.73 -7.55 11.99
N ILE A 129 -5.98 -7.97 11.78
CA ILE A 129 -6.86 -8.39 12.87
C ILE A 129 -6.23 -9.53 13.66
N TRP A 130 -5.63 -10.51 12.97
CA TRP A 130 -4.92 -11.61 13.60
C TRP A 130 -3.74 -11.10 14.46
N ILE A 131 -2.86 -10.27 13.90
CA ILE A 131 -1.66 -9.78 14.60
C ILE A 131 -2.04 -8.96 15.83
N TYR A 132 -2.97 -8.01 15.69
CA TYR A 132 -3.42 -7.17 16.80
C TYR A 132 -4.21 -7.98 17.84
N GLY A 133 -5.09 -8.88 17.38
CA GLY A 133 -5.88 -9.74 18.26
C GLY A 133 -5.01 -10.70 19.07
N PHE A 134 -4.05 -11.37 18.42
CA PHE A 134 -3.10 -12.26 19.08
C PHE A 134 -2.20 -11.49 20.04
N SER A 135 -1.70 -10.31 19.66
CA SER A 135 -0.88 -9.47 20.53
C SER A 135 -1.65 -9.01 21.78
N PHE A 136 -2.93 -8.66 21.62
CA PHE A 136 -3.79 -8.28 22.73
C PHE A 136 -4.04 -9.45 23.69
N VAL A 137 -4.39 -10.63 23.16
CA VAL A 137 -4.55 -11.84 23.98
C VAL A 137 -3.25 -12.19 24.70
N TRP A 138 -2.12 -12.15 24.01
CA TRP A 138 -0.81 -12.40 24.62
C TRP A 138 -0.52 -11.43 25.76
N TYR A 139 -0.75 -10.13 25.55
CA TYR A 139 -0.54 -9.10 26.57
C TYR A 139 -1.47 -9.26 27.78
N CYS A 140 -2.73 -9.68 27.56
CA CYS A 140 -3.70 -9.84 28.65
C CYS A 140 -3.59 -11.16 29.42
N TYR A 141 -3.08 -12.23 28.80
CA TYR A 141 -3.11 -13.58 29.39
C TYR A 141 -1.73 -14.13 29.75
N ILE A 142 -0.64 -13.62 29.17
CA ILE A 142 0.71 -14.19 29.32
C ILE A 142 1.70 -13.21 29.98
N HIS A 143 1.31 -11.95 30.17
CA HIS A 143 2.03 -11.00 31.02
C HIS A 143 1.25 -10.70 32.32
#